data_AF-A0A939IJ36-F1
#
_entry.id   AF-A0A939IJ36-F1
#
_cell.length_a   1.000
_cell.length_b   1.000
_cell.length_c   1.000
_cell.angle_alpha   90.00
_cell.angle_beta   90.00
_cell.angle_gamma   90.00
#
_symmetry.space_group_name_H-M   'P 1'
#
loop_
_entity.id
_entity.type
_entity.pdbx_description
1 polymer ?
#
loop_
_entity_poly.entity_id
_entity_poly.type
_entity_poly.pdbx_seq_one_letter_code
_entity_poly.pdbx_strand_id
1 'polypeptide(L)'
;MVVYENKGFETNNLFPNEDWTGKAKYIVKDSTELANKISAYAPSYDFVTDGNDTLIDIIPTEKPPEPTLTSVELREQAYETMLYRDEGVALIAWDNNSAITVDQANKKWLDYSAEGSTIANELSTLIVSAKAYIRELYQDE
;
A
#
# COMPACT_ATOMS: atom_id res chain seq x y z
N MET A 1 23.10 5.93 10.66
CA MET A 1 21.84 6.43 10.08
C MET A 1 22.09 7.80 9.50
N VAL A 2 21.82 7.96 8.22
CA VAL A 2 21.77 9.26 7.55
C VAL A 2 20.35 9.78 7.68
N VAL A 3 20.20 11.00 8.20
CA VAL A 3 18.91 11.67 8.35
C VAL A 3 18.88 12.87 7.42
N TYR A 4 17.85 12.94 6.58
CA TYR A 4 17.70 13.94 5.53
C TYR A 4 16.92 15.16 6.00
N GLU A 5 17.02 16.26 5.24
CA GLU A 5 16.27 17.49 5.51
C GLU A 5 14.75 17.29 5.42
N ASN A 6 14.28 16.37 4.57
CA ASN A 6 12.88 15.97 4.45
C ASN A 6 12.40 15.05 5.59
N LYS A 7 13.20 14.88 6.66
CA LYS A 7 12.91 14.01 7.82
C LYS A 7 12.80 12.52 7.48
N GLY A 8 13.22 12.13 6.28
CA GLY A 8 13.48 10.73 5.93
C GLY A 8 14.83 10.28 6.48
N PHE A 9 15.06 8.96 6.50
CA PHE A 9 16.33 8.39 6.92
C PHE A 9 16.73 7.19 6.08
N GLU A 10 18.03 6.91 6.05
CA GLU A 10 18.61 5.69 5.51
C GLU A 10 19.59 5.07 6.52
N THR A 11 19.60 3.74 6.59
CA THR A 11 20.52 2.96 7.42
C THR A 11 21.42 2.12 6.54
N ASN A 12 22.71 2.04 6.87
CA ASN A 12 23.67 1.21 6.18
C ASN A 12 24.58 0.53 7.20
N ASN A 13 24.48 -0.79 7.29
CA ASN A 13 25.24 -1.60 8.26
C ASN A 13 26.76 -1.55 8.04
N LEU A 14 27.23 -1.20 6.83
CA LEU A 14 28.65 -1.11 6.51
C LEU A 14 29.28 0.22 6.94
N PHE A 15 28.49 1.29 6.98
CA PHE A 15 28.95 2.64 7.31
C PHE A 15 27.96 3.33 8.27
N PRO A 16 27.67 2.77 9.45
CA PRO A 16 26.54 3.18 10.28
C PRO A 16 26.64 4.62 10.82
N ASN A 17 27.81 5.25 10.74
CA ASN A 17 28.10 6.58 11.30
C ASN A 17 28.75 7.53 10.28
N GLU A 18 28.58 7.28 8.98
CA GLU A 18 29.17 8.13 7.93
C GLU A 18 28.08 8.70 7.03
N ASP A 19 28.36 9.83 6.37
CA ASP A 19 27.53 10.32 5.28
C ASP A 19 28.00 9.71 3.96
N TRP A 20 27.56 8.49 3.69
CA TRP A 20 27.86 7.80 2.42
C TRP A 20 27.01 8.31 1.25
N THR A 21 26.02 9.18 1.49
CA THR A 21 25.11 9.70 0.46
C THR A 21 25.48 11.12 0.01
N GLY A 22 26.28 11.84 0.81
CA GLY A 22 26.68 13.23 0.59
C GLY A 22 25.52 14.21 0.73
N LYS A 23 24.41 13.78 1.33
CA LYS A 23 23.15 14.54 1.46
C LYS A 23 22.62 14.53 2.88
N ALA A 24 23.39 14.06 3.86
CA ALA A 24 22.96 13.99 5.23
C ALA A 24 22.73 15.41 5.80
N LYS A 25 21.59 15.62 6.45
CA LYS A 25 21.41 16.76 7.35
C LYS A 25 22.03 16.45 8.71
N TYR A 26 21.77 15.25 9.23
CA TYR A 26 22.37 14.75 10.46
C TYR A 26 22.84 13.30 10.30
N ILE A 27 23.95 12.97 10.94
CA ILE A 27 24.45 11.59 11.04
C ILE A 27 24.18 11.12 12.47
N VAL A 28 23.31 10.12 12.60
CA VAL A 28 22.95 9.52 13.89
C VAL A 28 23.51 8.11 13.95
N LYS A 29 24.12 7.75 15.08
CA LYS A 29 24.63 6.39 15.28
C LYS A 29 23.48 5.38 15.34
N ASP A 30 23.59 4.33 14.54
CA ASP A 30 22.60 3.24 14.52
C ASP A 30 22.46 2.58 15.91
N SER A 31 21.27 2.06 16.21
CA SER A 31 20.93 1.40 17.48
C SER A 31 21.00 2.29 18.73
N THR A 32 21.03 3.62 18.58
CA THR A 32 20.82 4.56 19.70
C THR A 32 19.33 4.81 19.94
N GLU A 33 18.98 5.32 21.12
CA GLU A 33 17.59 5.71 21.41
C GLU A 33 17.07 6.75 20.41
N LEU A 34 17.92 7.70 20.01
CA LEU A 34 17.60 8.69 19.00
C LEU A 34 17.32 8.05 17.64
N ALA A 35 18.14 7.09 17.19
CA ALA A 35 17.90 6.36 15.96
C ALA A 35 16.56 5.60 15.99
N ASN A 36 16.24 4.94 17.12
CA ASN A 36 14.97 4.23 17.28
C ASN A 36 13.77 5.18 17.25
N LYS A 37 13.87 6.37 17.87
CA LYS A 37 12.85 7.41 17.78
C LYS A 37 12.67 7.88 16.32
N ILE A 38 13.76 8.17 15.61
CA ILE A 38 13.70 8.60 14.21
C ILE A 38 13.04 7.53 13.34
N SER A 39 13.41 6.26 13.50
CA SER A 39 12.77 5.17 12.75
C SER A 39 11.29 4.97 13.08
N ALA A 40 10.87 5.23 14.32
CA ALA A 40 9.47 5.09 14.72
C ALA A 40 8.58 6.24 14.21
N TYR A 41 9.13 7.46 14.17
CA TYR A 41 8.37 8.67 13.90
C TYR A 41 8.58 9.25 12.51
N ALA A 42 9.60 8.84 11.75
CA ALA A 42 9.84 9.38 10.41
C ALA A 42 8.63 9.20 9.48
N PRO A 43 8.30 10.22 8.65
CA PRO A 43 8.90 11.56 8.57
C PRO A 43 8.26 12.60 9.54
N SER A 44 7.38 12.16 10.44
CA SER A 44 6.54 12.99 11.32
C SER A 44 7.18 13.26 12.68
N TYR A 45 8.21 14.12 12.68
CA TYR A 45 8.84 14.63 13.89
C TYR A 45 9.53 15.97 13.63
N ASP A 46 9.84 16.75 14.66
CA ASP A 46 10.68 17.93 14.58
C ASP A 46 12.06 17.67 15.19
N PHE A 47 13.08 18.27 14.59
CA PHE A 47 14.46 18.17 15.07
C PHE A 47 14.65 19.03 16.32
N VAL A 48 15.27 18.47 17.35
CA VAL A 48 15.74 19.23 18.52
C VAL A 48 17.25 19.29 18.43
N THR A 49 17.79 20.48 18.22
CA THR A 49 19.23 20.72 18.15
C THR A 49 19.74 21.47 19.38
N ASP A 50 21.04 21.30 19.67
CA ASP A 50 21.73 22.15 20.63
C ASP A 50 22.14 23.50 20.02
N GLY A 51 22.82 24.35 20.81
CA GLY A 51 23.31 25.65 20.35
C GLY A 51 24.38 25.61 19.24
N ASN A 52 24.85 24.41 18.84
CA ASN A 52 25.81 24.18 17.77
C ASN A 52 25.19 23.45 16.57
N ASP A 53 23.86 23.42 16.46
CA ASP A 53 23.10 22.71 15.41
C ASP A 53 23.37 21.20 15.38
N THR A 54 23.75 20.60 16.51
CA THR A 54 23.88 19.14 16.63
C THR A 54 22.53 18.56 17.04
N LEU A 55 22.04 17.55 16.32
CA LEU A 55 20.80 16.85 16.66
C LEU A 55 20.95 16.09 17.98
N ILE A 56 20.18 16.52 18.99
CA ILE A 56 20.19 15.93 20.33
C ILE A 56 18.94 15.08 20.61
N ASP A 57 17.79 15.44 20.04
CA ASP A 57 16.55 14.68 20.18
C ASP A 57 15.58 14.96 19.01
N ILE A 58 14.45 14.27 19.00
CA ILE A 58 13.30 14.59 18.16
C ILE A 58 12.02 14.72 18.98
N ILE A 59 11.11 15.58 18.52
CA ILE A 59 9.76 15.68 19.07
C ILE A 59 8.80 15.07 18.05
N PRO A 60 8.12 13.96 18.35
CA PRO A 60 7.10 13.40 17.48
C PRO A 60 6.02 14.44 17.14
N THR A 61 5.68 14.56 15.87
CA THR A 61 4.53 15.35 15.43
C THR A 61 3.40 14.42 15.05
N GLU A 62 2.18 14.95 14.94
CA GLU A 62 1.08 14.19 14.35
C GLU A 62 1.48 13.73 12.95
N LYS A 63 1.27 12.43 12.67
CA LYS A 63 1.38 11.91 11.31
C LYS A 63 0.28 12.56 10.49
N PRO A 64 0.57 13.00 9.24
CA PRO A 64 -0.49 13.32 8.31
C PRO A 64 -1.48 12.14 8.29
N PRO A 65 -2.80 12.39 8.28
CA PRO A 65 -3.75 11.31 8.12
C PRO A 65 -3.38 10.54 6.85
N GLU A 66 -3.28 9.21 6.94
CA GLU A 66 -3.16 8.40 5.73
C GLU A 66 -4.34 8.72 4.81
N PRO A 67 -4.14 8.86 3.49
CA PRO A 67 -5.25 9.08 2.59
C PRO A 67 -6.21 7.90 2.72
N THR A 68 -7.38 8.16 3.30
CA THR A 68 -8.44 7.17 3.38
C THR A 68 -9.05 7.05 1.98
N LEU A 69 -8.91 5.89 1.36
CA LEU A 69 -9.61 5.60 0.11
C LEU A 69 -11.11 5.76 0.33
N THR A 70 -11.76 6.45 -0.61
CA THR A 70 -13.21 6.54 -0.66
C THR A 70 -13.82 5.16 -0.92
N SER A 71 -15.10 4.99 -0.59
CA SER A 71 -15.84 3.75 -0.87
C SER A 71 -15.78 3.36 -2.37
N VAL A 72 -15.74 4.35 -3.27
CA VAL A 72 -15.58 4.15 -4.71
C VAL A 72 -14.20 3.61 -5.06
N GLU A 73 -13.13 4.17 -4.49
CA GLU A 73 -11.75 3.72 -4.75
C GLU A 73 -11.49 2.32 -4.19
N LEU A 74 -12.03 2.01 -3.01
CA LEU A 74 -11.95 0.66 -2.43
C LEU A 74 -12.63 -0.38 -3.32
N ARG A 75 -13.75 -0.02 -3.94
CA ARG A 75 -14.45 -0.90 -4.90
C ARG A 75 -13.65 -1.15 -6.16
N GLU A 76 -13.08 -0.10 -6.77
CA GLU A 76 -12.25 -0.25 -7.96
C GLU A 76 -11.01 -1.11 -7.65
N GLN A 77 -10.36 -0.86 -6.52
CA GLN A 77 -9.25 -1.69 -6.05
C GLN A 77 -9.68 -3.15 -5.84
N ALA A 78 -10.86 -3.40 -5.29
CA ALA A 78 -11.38 -4.74 -5.11
C ALA A 78 -11.67 -5.45 -6.44
N TYR A 79 -12.11 -4.74 -7.49
CA TYR A 79 -12.27 -5.36 -8.82
C TYR A 79 -10.95 -5.88 -9.39
N GLU A 80 -9.85 -5.18 -9.11
CA GLU A 80 -8.52 -5.52 -9.61
C GLU A 80 -7.83 -6.60 -8.77
N THR A 81 -8.11 -6.65 -7.47
CA THR A 81 -7.28 -7.42 -6.51
C THR A 81 -8.01 -8.54 -5.77
N MET A 82 -9.35 -8.48 -5.65
CA MET A 82 -10.10 -9.43 -4.82
C MET A 82 -10.31 -10.76 -5.55
N LEU A 83 -9.76 -11.83 -4.97
CA LEU A 83 -9.86 -13.20 -5.49
C LEU A 83 -10.85 -14.07 -4.72
N TYR A 84 -11.10 -13.76 -3.44
CA TYR A 84 -11.88 -14.59 -2.53
C TYR A 84 -12.89 -13.74 -1.77
N ARG A 85 -14.02 -14.35 -1.42
CA ARG A 85 -15.02 -13.86 -0.48
C ARG A 85 -14.59 -14.22 0.94
N ASP A 86 -15.46 -13.88 1.89
CA ASP A 86 -15.38 -14.42 3.24
C ASP A 86 -15.29 -15.95 3.21
N GLU A 87 -14.59 -16.52 4.20
CA GLU A 87 -14.41 -17.97 4.36
C GLU A 87 -13.55 -18.64 3.25
N GLY A 88 -12.84 -17.86 2.43
CA GLY A 88 -11.88 -18.38 1.45
C GLY A 88 -12.52 -18.97 0.19
N VAL A 89 -13.81 -18.73 -0.04
CA VAL A 89 -14.51 -19.13 -1.26
C VAL A 89 -14.11 -18.20 -2.40
N ALA A 90 -13.75 -18.74 -3.58
CA ALA A 90 -13.40 -17.92 -4.73
C ALA A 90 -14.51 -16.93 -5.09
N LEU A 91 -14.15 -15.67 -5.32
CA LEU A 91 -15.09 -14.62 -5.72
C LEU A 91 -15.71 -14.96 -7.09
N ILE A 92 -14.82 -15.33 -8.02
CA ILE A 92 -15.13 -15.93 -9.32
C ILE A 92 -14.25 -17.17 -9.46
N ALA A 93 -14.88 -18.34 -9.55
CA ALA A 93 -14.20 -19.60 -9.88
C ALA A 93 -14.17 -19.79 -11.40
N TRP A 94 -12.98 -20.00 -11.97
CA TRP A 94 -12.77 -20.14 -13.41
C TRP A 94 -11.78 -21.27 -13.71
N ASP A 95 -11.96 -21.98 -14.81
CA ASP A 95 -11.07 -23.03 -15.35
C ASP A 95 -10.36 -23.91 -14.28
N ASN A 96 -10.94 -25.08 -14.00
CA ASN A 96 -10.51 -25.97 -12.92
C ASN A 96 -10.52 -25.33 -11.52
N ASN A 97 -11.51 -24.46 -11.26
CA ASN A 97 -11.76 -23.85 -9.95
C ASN A 97 -10.65 -22.88 -9.48
N SER A 98 -9.92 -22.27 -10.42
CA SER A 98 -8.97 -21.19 -10.13
C SER A 98 -9.72 -19.91 -9.79
N ALA A 99 -9.33 -19.25 -8.70
CA ALA A 99 -9.89 -17.94 -8.37
C ALA A 99 -9.35 -16.87 -9.32
N ILE A 100 -10.24 -16.02 -9.85
CA ILE A 100 -9.86 -14.86 -10.67
C ILE A 100 -10.56 -13.59 -10.17
N THR A 101 -9.97 -12.44 -10.48
CA THR A 101 -10.53 -11.13 -10.14
C THR A 101 -11.60 -10.70 -11.13
N VAL A 102 -12.39 -9.67 -10.77
CA VAL A 102 -13.40 -9.10 -11.66
C VAL A 102 -12.77 -8.55 -12.94
N ASP A 103 -11.63 -7.88 -12.85
CA ASP A 103 -10.90 -7.37 -14.01
C ASP A 103 -10.42 -8.50 -14.93
N GLN A 104 -9.84 -9.56 -14.37
CA GLN A 104 -9.44 -10.75 -15.14
C GLN A 104 -10.63 -11.42 -15.84
N ALA A 105 -11.77 -11.52 -15.15
CA ALA A 105 -13.00 -12.05 -15.71
C ALA A 105 -13.55 -11.18 -16.86
N ASN A 106 -13.52 -9.84 -16.72
CA ASN A 106 -13.94 -8.92 -17.80
C ASN A 106 -13.07 -9.06 -19.06
N LYS A 107 -11.75 -9.22 -18.90
CA LYS A 107 -10.83 -9.45 -20.04
C LYS A 107 -11.19 -10.74 -20.78
N LYS A 108 -11.36 -11.84 -20.05
CA LYS A 108 -11.80 -13.12 -20.63
C LYS A 108 -13.16 -13.01 -21.29
N TRP A 109 -14.09 -12.28 -20.68
CA TRP A 109 -15.42 -12.06 -21.24
C TRP A 109 -15.34 -11.34 -22.58
N LEU A 110 -14.47 -10.33 -22.71
CA LEU A 110 -14.26 -9.61 -23.96
C LEU A 110 -13.75 -10.55 -25.07
N ASP A 111 -12.78 -11.41 -24.75
CA ASP A 111 -12.24 -12.39 -25.69
C ASP A 111 -13.34 -13.35 -26.17
N TYR A 112 -14.05 -14.01 -25.24
CA TYR A 112 -15.12 -14.95 -25.58
C TYR A 112 -16.32 -14.29 -26.28
N SER A 113 -16.64 -13.04 -25.94
CA SER A 113 -17.70 -12.29 -26.59
C SER A 113 -17.33 -11.94 -28.02
N ALA A 114 -16.07 -11.61 -28.30
CA ALA A 114 -15.58 -11.35 -29.65
C ALA A 114 -15.63 -12.60 -30.53
N GLU A 115 -15.45 -13.78 -29.92
CA GLU A 115 -15.58 -15.08 -30.59
C GLU A 115 -17.04 -15.56 -30.75
N GLY A 116 -18.02 -14.84 -30.18
CA GLY A 116 -19.42 -15.28 -30.17
C GLY A 116 -19.68 -16.52 -29.32
N SER A 117 -18.80 -16.82 -28.36
CA SER A 117 -18.89 -17.99 -27.49
C SER A 117 -19.97 -17.80 -26.41
N THR A 118 -20.74 -18.86 -26.14
CA THR A 118 -21.75 -18.86 -25.06
C THR A 118 -21.12 -18.73 -23.67
N ILE A 119 -19.82 -19.01 -23.56
CA ILE A 119 -19.01 -18.83 -22.34
C ILE A 119 -19.06 -17.37 -21.85
N ALA A 120 -19.21 -16.40 -22.75
CA ALA A 120 -19.37 -15.00 -22.39
C ALA A 120 -20.63 -14.75 -21.52
N ASN A 121 -21.71 -15.51 -21.72
CA ASN A 121 -22.92 -15.37 -20.89
C ASN A 121 -22.68 -15.87 -19.45
N GLU A 122 -21.92 -16.96 -19.31
CA GLU A 122 -21.54 -17.52 -18.01
C GLU A 122 -20.63 -16.53 -17.27
N LEU A 123 -19.59 -16.01 -17.93
CA LEU A 123 -18.71 -14.99 -17.36
C LEU A 123 -19.48 -13.73 -16.97
N SER A 124 -20.41 -13.26 -17.80
CA SER A 124 -21.24 -12.09 -17.49
C SER A 124 -22.01 -12.29 -16.18
N THR A 125 -22.60 -13.46 -15.98
CA THR A 125 -23.34 -13.80 -14.75
C THR A 125 -22.41 -13.79 -13.52
N LEU A 126 -21.23 -14.40 -13.64
CA LEU A 126 -20.23 -14.44 -12.57
C LEU A 126 -19.71 -13.05 -12.22
N ILE A 127 -19.40 -12.23 -13.22
CA ILE A 127 -18.96 -10.84 -13.07
C ILE A 127 -20.02 -10.01 -12.36
N VAL A 128 -21.30 -10.13 -12.75
CA VAL A 128 -22.40 -9.39 -12.12
C VAL A 128 -22.55 -9.78 -10.65
N SER A 129 -22.50 -11.07 -10.33
CA SER A 129 -22.56 -11.55 -8.94
C SER A 129 -21.37 -11.04 -8.10
N ALA A 130 -20.16 -11.09 -8.65
CA ALA A 130 -18.96 -10.60 -7.96
C ALA A 130 -19.00 -9.09 -7.74
N LYS A 131 -19.45 -8.32 -8.75
CA LYS A 131 -19.63 -6.87 -8.62
C LYS A 131 -20.69 -6.50 -7.58
N ALA A 132 -21.80 -7.25 -7.53
CA ALA A 132 -22.83 -7.05 -6.53
C ALA A 132 -22.28 -7.26 -5.10
N TYR A 133 -21.54 -8.35 -4.89
CA TYR A 133 -20.89 -8.62 -3.60
C TYR A 133 -19.91 -7.51 -3.18
N ILE A 134 -19.04 -7.05 -4.08
CA ILE A 134 -18.10 -5.97 -3.77
C ILE A 134 -18.84 -4.66 -3.43
N ARG A 135 -19.98 -4.37 -4.06
CA ARG A 135 -20.81 -3.20 -3.74
C ARG A 135 -21.53 -3.31 -2.40
N GLU A 136 -21.80 -4.52 -1.92
CA GLU A 136 -22.32 -4.71 -0.56
C GLU A 136 -21.25 -4.39 0.49
N LEU A 137 -19.98 -4.71 0.21
CA LEU A 137 -18.84 -4.37 1.06
C LEU A 137 -18.49 -2.88 1.03
N TYR A 138 -18.55 -2.27 -0.16
CA TYR A 138 -18.23 -0.87 -0.40
C TYR A 138 -19.43 -0.19 -1.07
N GLN A 139 -20.34 0.31 -0.24
CA GLN A 139 -21.60 0.91 -0.68
C GLN A 139 -21.38 2.23 -1.42
N ASP A 140 -22.32 2.58 -2.31
CA ASP A 140 -22.38 3.91 -2.88
C ASP A 140 -22.82 4.89 -1.77
N GLU A 141 -21.92 5.79 -1.37
CA GLU A 141 -22.19 6.88 -0.40
C GLU A 141 -23.30 7.82 -0.86
#